data_AF-A0A969AVS4-F1
#
_entry.id   AF-A0A969AVS4-F1
#
_cell.length_a   1.000
_cell.length_b   1.000
_cell.length_c   1.000
_cell.angle_alpha   90.00
_cell.angle_beta   90.00
_cell.angle_gamma   90.00
#
_symmetry.space_group_name_H-M   'P 1'
#
loop_
_entity.id
_entity.type
_entity.pdbx_description
1 polymer ?
#
loop_
_entity_poly.entity_id
_entity_poly.type
_entity_poly.pdbx_seq_one_letter_code
_entity_poly.pdbx_strand_id
1 'polypeptide(L)'
;MSSSHTGIDFSNDISESREFNIINYQDFYSGGGVSIGDINNDGLVDVFFTGNMVQNRLYINKGEMHFEDITETSGLLSKDYTWSTGSTMVDINNDGWLDIYVCYSGLVDVEQRRNKLWVNQKDNTFIDEAKKYHIDDAGYAVNANFFDYDKDGDLDMYLVNQGPEKIRILIRVLADWNQTSIAVINYIEMTRDTLLTLRWKQISIVR
;
A
#
# COMPACT_ATOMS: atom_id res chain seq x y z
N MET A 1 7.16 -9.15 -25.48
CA MET A 1 6.41 -10.42 -25.45
C MET A 1 4.96 -10.07 -25.15
N SER A 2 3.99 -10.79 -25.71
CA SER A 2 2.56 -10.52 -25.49
C SER A 2 2.05 -11.17 -24.19
N SER A 3 0.92 -10.69 -23.66
CA SER A 3 0.21 -11.36 -22.56
C SER A 3 -0.16 -12.80 -22.94
N SER A 4 -0.52 -13.05 -24.20
CA SER A 4 -0.78 -14.41 -24.71
C SER A 4 0.43 -15.35 -24.66
N HIS A 5 1.65 -14.82 -24.60
CA HIS A 5 2.85 -15.62 -24.45
C HIS A 5 3.21 -15.81 -22.98
N THR A 6 3.11 -14.74 -22.18
CA THR A 6 3.56 -14.75 -20.79
C THR A 6 2.50 -15.24 -19.81
N GLY A 7 1.22 -15.14 -20.10
CA GLY A 7 0.14 -15.36 -19.14
C GLY A 7 -0.11 -14.17 -18.19
N ILE A 8 0.72 -13.12 -18.22
CA ILE A 8 0.48 -11.88 -17.47
C ILE A 8 -0.36 -10.93 -18.33
N ASP A 9 -1.58 -10.67 -17.90
CA ASP A 9 -2.55 -9.76 -18.52
C ASP A 9 -2.99 -8.61 -17.62
N PHE A 10 -2.39 -8.49 -16.43
CA PHE A 10 -2.72 -7.44 -15.46
C PHE A 10 -2.58 -6.04 -16.05
N SER A 11 -3.62 -5.23 -15.85
CA SER A 11 -3.62 -3.80 -16.08
C SER A 11 -4.25 -3.10 -14.88
N ASN A 12 -3.57 -2.11 -14.32
CA ASN A 12 -4.14 -1.23 -13.31
C ASN A 12 -4.99 -0.16 -14.00
N ASP A 13 -6.18 -0.55 -14.45
CA ASP A 13 -7.09 0.35 -15.15
C ASP A 13 -7.76 1.30 -14.15
N ILE A 14 -7.46 2.59 -14.30
CA ILE A 14 -8.00 3.66 -13.46
C ILE A 14 -8.94 4.51 -14.30
N SER A 15 -10.12 4.82 -13.75
CA SER A 15 -11.14 5.64 -14.41
C SER A 15 -11.53 6.83 -13.55
N GLU A 16 -11.48 8.03 -14.12
CA GLU A 16 -11.88 9.25 -13.44
C GLU A 16 -13.39 9.45 -13.50
N SER A 17 -13.95 9.98 -12.41
CA SER A 17 -15.30 10.53 -12.36
C SER A 17 -15.27 12.00 -11.98
N ARG A 18 -16.42 12.67 -12.06
CA ARG A 18 -16.53 14.08 -11.64
C ARG A 18 -16.21 14.24 -10.15
N GLU A 19 -16.57 13.24 -9.35
CA GLU A 19 -16.37 13.21 -7.91
C GLU A 19 -14.98 12.68 -7.54
N PHE A 20 -14.44 11.73 -8.28
CA PHE A 20 -13.19 11.04 -7.98
C PHE A 20 -12.20 11.16 -9.15
N ASN A 21 -11.28 12.13 -9.04
CA ASN A 21 -10.31 12.50 -10.05
C ASN A 21 -9.09 13.17 -9.40
N ILE A 22 -8.08 13.50 -10.21
CA ILE A 22 -6.82 14.10 -9.76
C ILE A 22 -6.97 15.46 -9.05
N ILE A 23 -8.03 16.23 -9.33
CA ILE A 23 -8.27 17.54 -8.69
C ILE A 23 -8.74 17.36 -7.25
N ASN A 24 -9.64 16.39 -7.05
CA ASN A 24 -10.25 16.08 -5.75
C ASN A 24 -9.39 15.14 -4.90
N TYR A 25 -8.60 14.28 -5.54
CA TYR A 25 -7.67 13.36 -4.92
C TYR A 25 -6.31 13.47 -5.62
N GLN A 26 -5.38 14.23 -5.05
CA GLN A 26 -4.08 14.50 -5.68
C GLN A 26 -3.22 13.25 -5.89
N ASP A 27 -3.52 12.17 -5.15
CA ASP A 27 -2.81 10.89 -5.18
C ASP A 27 -3.54 9.86 -6.07
N PHE A 28 -4.42 10.32 -6.96
CA PHE A 28 -5.24 9.47 -7.84
C PHE A 28 -4.45 8.58 -8.80
N TYR A 29 -3.20 8.92 -9.11
CA TYR A 29 -2.31 8.05 -9.90
C TYR A 29 -1.17 7.46 -9.06
N SER A 30 -1.26 7.55 -7.74
CA SER A 30 -0.29 6.98 -6.81
C SER A 30 -0.74 5.58 -6.41
N GLY A 31 0.14 4.60 -6.64
CA GLY A 31 -0.07 3.19 -6.32
C GLY A 31 0.44 2.29 -7.45
N GLY A 32 -0.07 1.06 -7.53
CA GLY A 32 0.34 0.12 -8.58
C GLY A 32 1.74 -0.45 -8.39
N GLY A 33 2.15 -0.69 -7.14
CA GLY A 33 3.37 -1.40 -6.78
C GLY A 33 3.40 -2.85 -7.26
N VAL A 34 4.63 -3.38 -7.33
CA VAL A 34 4.94 -4.75 -7.71
C VAL A 34 5.93 -5.32 -6.70
N SER A 35 5.77 -6.59 -6.35
CA SER A 35 6.73 -7.36 -5.57
C SER A 35 7.02 -8.68 -6.28
N ILE A 36 8.27 -9.13 -6.18
CA ILE A 36 8.77 -10.33 -6.86
C ILE A 36 9.52 -11.20 -5.85
N GLY A 37 9.39 -12.51 -5.99
CA GLY A 37 9.98 -13.48 -5.07
C GLY A 37 9.48 -14.89 -5.36
N ASP A 38 10.21 -15.90 -4.89
CA ASP A 38 9.83 -17.30 -4.99
C ASP A 38 8.91 -17.64 -3.81
N ILE A 39 7.59 -17.58 -4.01
CA ILE A 39 6.62 -17.75 -2.91
C ILE A 39 6.31 -19.22 -2.63
N ASN A 40 6.66 -20.12 -3.56
CA ASN A 40 6.35 -21.54 -3.48
C ASN A 40 7.60 -22.44 -3.32
N ASN A 41 8.79 -21.83 -3.26
CA ASN A 41 10.10 -22.45 -3.14
C ASN A 41 10.43 -23.43 -4.28
N ASP A 42 9.97 -23.16 -5.51
CA ASP A 42 10.25 -23.98 -6.69
C ASP A 42 11.50 -23.54 -7.47
N GLY A 43 12.15 -22.45 -7.03
CA GLY A 43 13.33 -21.87 -7.65
C GLY A 43 13.03 -20.87 -8.77
N LEU A 44 11.76 -20.57 -9.04
CA LEU A 44 11.31 -19.58 -10.01
C LEU A 44 10.78 -18.34 -9.30
N VAL A 45 10.98 -17.18 -9.93
CA VAL A 45 10.54 -15.90 -9.36
C VAL A 45 9.11 -15.61 -9.79
N ASP A 46 8.21 -15.51 -8.82
CA ASP A 46 6.81 -15.15 -8.97
C ASP A 46 6.60 -13.63 -8.93
N VAL A 47 5.40 -13.19 -9.33
CA VAL A 47 5.08 -11.77 -9.43
C VAL A 47 3.73 -11.46 -8.78
N PHE A 48 3.73 -10.44 -7.92
CA PHE A 48 2.51 -9.89 -7.33
C PHE A 48 2.34 -8.43 -7.74
N PHE A 49 1.16 -8.09 -8.24
CA PHE A 49 0.78 -6.74 -8.62
C PHE A 49 -0.30 -6.19 -7.70
N THR A 50 -0.16 -4.93 -7.34
CA THR A 50 -1.20 -4.19 -6.62
C THR A 50 -2.07 -3.38 -7.57
N GLY A 51 -3.37 -3.31 -7.29
CA GLY A 51 -4.36 -2.57 -8.05
C GLY A 51 -5.02 -1.45 -7.23
N ASN A 52 -5.37 -0.36 -7.89
CA ASN A 52 -6.03 0.79 -7.26
C ASN A 52 -7.55 0.74 -7.39
N MET A 53 -8.05 0.46 -8.59
CA MET A 53 -9.48 0.26 -8.87
C MET A 53 -9.78 -1.16 -9.38
N VAL A 54 -8.76 -2.01 -9.37
CA VAL A 54 -8.81 -3.42 -9.78
C VAL A 54 -8.25 -4.28 -8.65
N GLN A 55 -8.49 -5.59 -8.73
CA GLN A 55 -7.95 -6.53 -7.76
C GLN A 55 -6.42 -6.60 -7.85
N ASN A 56 -5.76 -6.85 -6.72
CA ASN A 56 -4.38 -7.30 -6.71
C ASN A 56 -4.30 -8.66 -7.42
N ARG A 57 -3.15 -8.97 -8.04
CA ARG A 57 -2.96 -10.23 -8.77
C ARG A 57 -1.68 -10.93 -8.35
N LEU A 58 -1.75 -12.24 -8.17
CA LEU A 58 -0.61 -13.11 -7.91
C LEU A 58 -0.43 -14.08 -9.07
N TYR A 59 0.77 -14.08 -9.65
CA TYR A 59 1.14 -14.93 -10.77
C TYR A 59 2.32 -15.83 -10.39
N ILE A 60 2.12 -17.15 -10.50
CA ILE A 60 3.19 -18.14 -10.33
C ILE A 60 3.95 -18.32 -11.64
N ASN A 61 5.27 -18.31 -11.58
CA ASN A 61 6.12 -18.59 -12.72
C ASN A 61 6.18 -20.10 -12.99
N LYS A 62 5.91 -20.49 -14.23
CA LYS A 62 5.94 -21.89 -14.69
C LYS A 62 7.21 -22.22 -15.50
N GLY A 63 8.15 -21.27 -15.55
CA GLY A 63 9.35 -21.34 -16.37
C GLY A 63 9.15 -20.69 -17.74
N GLU A 64 10.27 -20.41 -18.42
CA GLU A 64 10.27 -19.87 -19.79
C GLU A 64 9.42 -18.60 -19.98
N MET A 65 9.31 -17.77 -18.94
CA MET A 65 8.48 -16.55 -18.91
C MET A 65 6.97 -16.81 -19.05
N HIS A 66 6.50 -18.03 -18.74
CA HIS A 66 5.08 -18.36 -18.63
C HIS A 66 4.63 -18.25 -17.17
N PHE A 67 3.48 -17.65 -16.95
CA PHE A 67 2.92 -17.34 -15.64
C PHE A 67 1.46 -17.77 -15.54
N GLU A 68 1.07 -18.25 -14.38
CA GLU A 68 -0.28 -18.71 -14.05
C GLU A 68 -0.89 -17.79 -12.98
N ASP A 69 -2.05 -17.19 -13.27
CA ASP A 69 -2.79 -16.40 -12.28
C ASP A 69 -3.45 -17.32 -11.24
N ILE A 70 -3.01 -17.21 -9.98
CA ILE A 70 -3.55 -17.97 -8.84
C ILE A 70 -4.30 -17.08 -7.86
N THR A 71 -4.70 -15.86 -8.26
CA THR A 71 -5.31 -14.87 -7.36
C THR A 71 -6.56 -15.40 -6.66
N GLU A 72 -7.44 -16.09 -7.41
CA GLU A 72 -8.69 -16.61 -6.84
C GLU A 72 -8.46 -17.78 -5.88
N THR A 73 -7.55 -18.69 -6.23
CA THR A 73 -7.24 -19.89 -5.43
C THR A 73 -6.36 -19.58 -4.23
N SER A 74 -5.56 -18.52 -4.27
CA SER A 74 -4.65 -18.09 -3.19
C SER A 74 -5.35 -17.41 -2.02
N GLY A 75 -6.61 -17.02 -2.16
CA GLY A 75 -7.37 -16.33 -1.10
C GLY A 75 -7.06 -14.84 -0.96
N LEU A 76 -6.30 -14.25 -1.89
CA LEU A 76 -5.88 -12.84 -1.88
C LEU A 76 -6.96 -11.85 -2.38
N LEU A 77 -8.12 -12.35 -2.82
CA LEU A 77 -9.21 -11.51 -3.31
C LEU A 77 -9.76 -10.61 -2.20
N SER A 78 -9.72 -9.30 -2.44
CA SER A 78 -10.42 -8.35 -1.59
C SER A 78 -11.92 -8.38 -1.89
N LYS A 79 -12.74 -8.47 -0.83
CA LYS A 79 -14.20 -8.37 -0.94
C LYS A 79 -14.67 -6.94 -1.16
N ASP A 80 -13.87 -5.97 -0.70
CA ASP A 80 -14.18 -4.56 -0.75
C ASP A 80 -13.33 -3.86 -1.81
N TYR A 81 -13.82 -2.70 -2.25
CA TYR A 81 -13.00 -1.75 -3.00
C TYR A 81 -11.82 -1.32 -2.13
N THR A 82 -10.62 -1.43 -2.68
CA THR A 82 -9.39 -1.08 -1.97
C THR A 82 -8.44 -0.38 -2.91
N TRP A 83 -7.63 0.53 -2.36
CA TRP A 83 -6.62 1.27 -3.12
C TRP A 83 -5.22 0.83 -2.68
N SER A 84 -4.73 -0.26 -3.28
CA SER A 84 -3.43 -0.82 -2.94
C SER A 84 -2.31 0.04 -3.55
N THR A 85 -1.30 0.37 -2.75
CA THR A 85 -0.22 1.28 -3.16
C THR A 85 1.07 0.53 -3.42
N GLY A 86 1.75 0.09 -2.35
CA GLY A 86 2.99 -0.65 -2.41
C GLY A 86 2.81 -2.07 -1.87
N SER A 87 3.61 -3.00 -2.37
CA SER A 87 3.72 -4.35 -1.83
C SER A 87 5.17 -4.73 -1.59
N THR A 88 5.38 -5.63 -0.64
CA THR A 88 6.69 -6.18 -0.30
C THR A 88 6.54 -7.66 0.00
N MET A 89 7.37 -8.50 -0.60
CA MET A 89 7.50 -9.91 -0.23
C MET A 89 8.56 -10.02 0.87
N VAL A 90 8.22 -10.70 1.96
CA VAL A 90 9.05 -10.81 3.17
C VAL A 90 8.75 -12.12 3.89
N ASP A 91 9.75 -12.79 4.45
CA ASP A 91 9.55 -13.89 5.39
C ASP A 91 9.42 -13.30 6.80
N ILE A 92 8.19 -12.96 7.23
CA ILE A 92 7.98 -12.20 8.48
C ILE A 92 8.13 -13.08 9.73
N ASN A 93 7.96 -14.38 9.56
CA ASN A 93 7.92 -15.36 10.65
C ASN A 93 9.14 -16.30 10.65
N ASN A 94 10.10 -16.06 9.75
CA ASN A 94 11.36 -16.78 9.56
C ASN A 94 11.14 -18.29 9.34
N ASP A 95 10.13 -18.65 8.54
CA ASP A 95 9.77 -20.03 8.26
C ASP A 95 10.25 -20.53 6.88
N GLY A 96 10.93 -19.66 6.12
CA GLY A 96 11.46 -19.92 4.80
C GLY A 96 10.47 -19.74 3.67
N TRP A 97 9.27 -19.18 3.92
CA TRP A 97 8.27 -18.89 2.91
C TRP A 97 8.01 -17.39 2.85
N LEU A 98 7.96 -16.84 1.64
CA LEU A 98 7.66 -15.42 1.47
C LEU A 98 6.17 -15.15 1.72
N ASP A 99 5.91 -14.23 2.62
CA ASP A 99 4.64 -13.56 2.87
C ASP A 99 4.52 -12.31 2.00
N ILE A 100 3.32 -11.73 1.90
CA ILE A 100 3.08 -10.52 1.09
C ILE A 100 2.46 -9.43 1.98
N TYR A 101 3.22 -8.37 2.23
CA TYR A 101 2.70 -7.16 2.87
C TYR A 101 2.17 -6.19 1.81
N VAL A 102 0.97 -5.66 2.00
CA VAL A 102 0.32 -4.72 1.08
C VAL A 102 -0.10 -3.46 1.83
N CYS A 103 0.38 -2.33 1.32
CA CYS A 103 -0.01 -1.00 1.77
C CYS A 103 -1.30 -0.55 1.09
N TYR A 104 -2.17 0.11 1.84
CA TYR A 104 -3.40 0.68 1.33
C TYR A 104 -3.50 2.18 1.63
N SER A 105 -4.19 2.89 0.73
CA SER A 105 -4.47 4.32 0.84
C SER A 105 -5.85 4.63 0.27
N GLY A 106 -6.04 5.82 -0.30
CA GLY A 106 -7.29 6.22 -0.96
C GLY A 106 -8.28 6.91 -0.03
N LEU A 107 -9.26 7.58 -0.65
CA LEU A 107 -10.37 8.24 0.04
C LEU A 107 -11.49 7.24 0.34
N VAL A 108 -11.16 6.21 1.11
CA VAL A 108 -12.06 5.10 1.51
C VAL A 108 -12.20 5.03 3.03
N ASP A 109 -13.09 4.16 3.50
CA ASP A 109 -13.27 3.94 4.94
C ASP A 109 -11.96 3.45 5.60
N VAL A 110 -11.78 3.79 6.88
CA VAL A 110 -10.55 3.46 7.63
C VAL A 110 -10.22 1.97 7.61
N GLU A 111 -11.24 1.11 7.65
CA GLU A 111 -11.05 -0.34 7.63
C GLU A 111 -10.63 -0.86 6.24
N GLN A 112 -11.03 -0.18 5.16
CA GLN A 112 -10.67 -0.53 3.78
C GLN A 112 -9.24 -0.11 3.41
N ARG A 113 -8.65 0.83 4.18
CA ARG A 113 -7.26 1.28 4.01
C ARG A 113 -6.29 0.74 5.06
N ARG A 114 -6.69 -0.27 5.83
CA ARG A 114 -5.75 -1.00 6.71
C ARG A 114 -4.80 -1.83 5.88
N ASN A 115 -3.51 -1.71 6.19
CA ASN A 115 -2.49 -2.57 5.61
C ASN A 115 -2.77 -4.05 5.91
N LYS A 116 -2.36 -4.91 4.97
CA LYS A 116 -2.57 -6.36 5.02
C LYS A 116 -1.24 -7.08 4.98
N LEU A 117 -1.15 -8.18 5.73
CA LEU A 117 -0.01 -9.09 5.74
C LEU A 117 -0.56 -10.46 5.43
N TRP A 118 -0.42 -10.86 4.17
CA TRP A 118 -0.83 -12.15 3.68
C TRP A 118 0.25 -13.17 4.02
N VAL A 119 0.04 -13.92 5.10
CA VAL A 119 0.97 -14.96 5.57
C VAL A 119 0.76 -16.24 4.78
N ASN A 120 1.85 -16.77 4.22
CA ASN A 120 1.86 -17.92 3.34
C ASN A 120 1.55 -19.21 4.12
N GLN A 121 0.60 -20.00 3.63
CA GLN A 121 0.18 -21.27 4.25
C GLN A 121 0.92 -22.49 3.68
N LYS A 122 1.93 -22.28 2.82
CA LYS A 122 2.80 -23.32 2.21
C LYS A 122 2.09 -24.23 1.22
N ASP A 123 0.93 -23.79 0.75
CA ASP A 123 0.09 -24.45 -0.24
C ASP A 123 -0.45 -23.47 -1.29
N ASN A 124 0.27 -22.36 -1.50
CA ASN A 124 -0.11 -21.21 -2.34
C ASN A 124 -1.35 -20.45 -1.86
N THR A 125 -1.85 -20.72 -0.65
CA THR A 125 -2.89 -19.91 -0.02
C THR A 125 -2.31 -18.97 1.04
N PHE A 126 -3.06 -17.90 1.33
CA PHE A 126 -2.62 -16.86 2.26
C PHE A 126 -3.72 -16.48 3.25
N ILE A 127 -3.30 -16.03 4.44
CA ILE A 127 -4.18 -15.52 5.49
C ILE A 127 -3.72 -14.12 5.91
N ASP A 128 -4.64 -13.16 5.98
CA ASP A 128 -4.35 -11.83 6.53
C ASP A 128 -4.10 -11.90 8.05
N GLU A 129 -2.86 -11.67 8.46
CA GLU A 129 -2.44 -11.62 9.86
C GLU A 129 -1.90 -10.23 10.27
N ALA A 130 -2.06 -9.15 9.49
CA ALA A 130 -1.44 -7.85 9.80
C ALA A 130 -1.73 -7.36 11.22
N LYS A 131 -2.96 -7.57 11.70
CA LYS A 131 -3.39 -7.19 13.04
C LYS A 131 -2.72 -8.00 14.16
N LYS A 132 -2.41 -9.28 13.90
CA LYS A 132 -1.69 -10.16 14.83
C LYS A 132 -0.25 -9.68 15.03
N TYR A 133 0.36 -9.17 13.96
CA TYR A 133 1.71 -8.59 13.98
C TYR A 133 1.72 -7.08 14.28
N HIS A 134 0.57 -6.46 14.59
CA HIS A 134 0.45 -5.03 14.87
C HIS A 134 0.95 -4.09 13.76
N ILE A 135 0.94 -4.57 12.52
CA ILE A 135 1.36 -3.82 11.33
C ILE A 135 0.18 -3.50 10.39
N ASP A 136 -1.06 -3.55 10.89
CA ASP A 136 -2.29 -3.16 10.19
C ASP A 136 -2.54 -1.64 10.20
N ASP A 137 -1.50 -0.84 9.93
CA ASP A 137 -1.60 0.62 9.90
C ASP A 137 -2.74 1.05 8.98
N ALA A 138 -3.60 1.93 9.50
CA ALA A 138 -4.77 2.44 8.81
C ALA A 138 -4.52 3.86 8.28
N GLY A 139 -3.28 4.23 8.00
CA GLY A 139 -2.91 5.52 7.43
C GLY A 139 -3.15 5.59 5.92
N TYR A 140 -2.39 6.43 5.24
CA TYR A 140 -2.31 6.55 3.79
C TYR A 140 -0.97 5.97 3.33
N ALA A 141 -0.77 4.67 3.59
CA ALA A 141 0.50 4.01 3.36
C ALA A 141 0.83 3.97 1.86
N VAL A 142 2.10 4.16 1.52
CA VAL A 142 2.60 4.15 0.14
C VAL A 142 3.49 2.94 -0.12
N ASN A 143 4.36 2.61 0.84
CA ASN A 143 5.31 1.51 0.72
C ASN A 143 5.82 1.14 2.13
N ALA A 144 6.28 -0.10 2.29
CA ALA A 144 6.92 -0.58 3.51
C ALA A 144 8.16 -1.41 3.16
N ASN A 145 9.24 -1.27 3.91
CA ASN A 145 10.44 -2.09 3.76
C ASN A 145 10.73 -2.78 5.08
N PHE A 146 11.16 -4.04 5.01
CA PHE A 146 11.48 -4.86 6.19
C PHE A 146 12.97 -5.15 6.20
N PHE A 147 13.62 -4.89 7.33
CA PHE A 147 15.04 -5.17 7.54
C PHE A 147 15.37 -5.14 9.03
N ASP A 148 16.33 -5.96 9.43
CA ASP A 148 16.87 -5.98 10.79
C ASP A 148 17.76 -4.74 11.02
N TYR A 149 17.19 -3.67 11.58
CA TYR A 149 17.86 -2.38 11.74
C TYR A 149 18.84 -2.39 12.91
N ASP A 150 18.49 -3.04 14.02
CA ASP A 150 19.30 -3.05 15.24
C ASP A 150 20.18 -4.29 15.42
N LYS A 151 20.05 -5.28 14.53
CA LYS A 151 20.81 -6.53 14.47
C LYS A 151 20.46 -7.51 15.58
N ASP A 152 19.21 -7.51 16.05
CA ASP A 152 18.73 -8.45 17.06
C ASP A 152 18.14 -9.75 16.46
N GLY A 153 17.99 -9.79 15.13
CA GLY A 153 17.54 -10.95 14.38
C GLY A 153 16.04 -11.01 14.14
N ASP A 154 15.25 -10.04 14.61
CA ASP A 154 13.90 -9.79 14.11
C ASP A 154 13.89 -8.74 12.98
N LEU A 155 12.80 -8.68 12.21
CA LEU A 155 12.67 -7.70 11.12
C LEU A 155 11.94 -6.46 11.61
N ASP A 156 12.60 -5.30 11.55
CA ASP A 156 11.93 -4.02 11.73
C ASP A 156 11.22 -3.59 10.44
N MET A 157 10.09 -2.87 10.59
CA MET A 157 9.36 -2.31 9.45
C MET A 157 9.57 -0.80 9.33
N TYR A 158 10.05 -0.35 8.17
CA TYR A 158 10.05 1.06 7.76
C TYR A 158 8.82 1.36 6.89
N LEU A 159 7.80 1.99 7.48
CA LEU A 159 6.56 2.34 6.79
C LEU A 159 6.57 3.79 6.29
N VAL A 160 6.23 4.00 5.02
CA VAL A 160 6.10 5.33 4.41
C VAL A 160 4.64 5.71 4.26
N ASN A 161 4.24 6.77 4.94
CA ASN A 161 2.87 7.29 4.88
C ASN A 161 2.77 8.65 4.16
N GLN A 162 1.64 8.91 3.53
CA GLN A 162 1.23 10.24 3.10
C GLN A 162 0.52 10.98 4.24
N GLY A 163 0.80 12.27 4.38
CA GLY A 163 0.14 13.10 5.39
C GLY A 163 -1.37 13.17 5.15
N PRO A 164 -2.19 13.29 6.21
CA PRO A 164 -3.65 13.25 6.08
C PRO A 164 -4.19 14.43 5.24
N GLU A 165 -4.98 14.11 4.21
CA GLU A 165 -5.60 15.08 3.27
C GLU A 165 -6.44 16.16 3.95
N LYS A 166 -7.05 15.88 5.12
CA LYS A 166 -7.92 16.82 5.84
C LYS A 166 -7.24 18.16 6.17
N ILE A 167 -5.92 18.20 6.29
CA ILE A 167 -5.18 19.46 6.53
C ILE A 167 -4.96 20.25 5.22
N ARG A 168 -4.95 19.59 4.05
CA ARG A 168 -4.69 20.24 2.75
C ARG A 168 -5.89 21.00 2.19
N ILE A 169 -7.12 20.49 2.36
CA ILE A 169 -8.34 21.22 1.97
C ILE A 169 -8.48 22.49 2.81
N LEU A 170 -8.14 22.43 4.11
CA LEU A 170 -8.19 23.61 4.98
C LEU A 170 -7.20 24.70 4.52
N ILE A 171 -6.00 24.32 4.05
CA ILE A 171 -5.02 25.26 3.48
C ILE A 171 -5.53 25.90 2.18
N ARG A 172 -6.18 25.12 1.28
CA ARG A 172 -6.77 25.67 0.04
C ARG A 172 -7.90 26.65 0.33
N VAL A 173 -8.79 26.32 1.27
CA VAL A 173 -9.88 27.22 1.69
C VAL A 173 -9.34 28.49 2.35
N LEU A 174 -8.28 28.40 3.17
CA LEU A 174 -7.69 29.58 3.81
C LEU A 174 -6.87 30.45 2.84
N ALA A 175 -6.31 29.90 1.76
CA ALA A 175 -5.58 30.66 0.74
C ALA A 175 -6.52 31.52 -0.14
N ASP A 176 -7.78 31.10 -0.31
CA ASP A 176 -8.80 31.87 -1.04
C ASP A 176 -9.42 33.00 -0.20
N TRP A 177 -9.32 32.92 1.13
CA TRP A 177 -9.87 33.90 2.08
C TRP A 177 -8.85 34.94 2.52
N ASN A 178 -8.30 35.71 1.58
CA ASN A 178 -7.50 36.89 1.94
C ASN A 178 -8.34 38.17 2.12
N GLN A 179 -9.50 38.07 2.78
CA GLN A 179 -10.21 39.23 3.33
C GLN A 179 -10.85 38.90 4.69
N THR A 180 -10.40 39.61 5.73
CA THR A 180 -10.92 39.79 7.11
C THR A 180 -10.29 39.02 8.30
N SER A 181 -9.36 39.74 8.95
CA SER A 181 -9.23 40.06 10.39
C SER A 181 -9.00 38.98 11.48
N ILE A 182 -7.79 39.07 12.07
CA ILE A 182 -7.33 38.73 13.45
C ILE A 182 -7.53 37.30 13.99
N ALA A 183 -8.64 36.60 13.72
CA ALA A 183 -8.78 35.18 14.11
C ALA A 183 -7.82 34.26 13.32
N VAL A 184 -7.40 34.70 12.14
CA VAL A 184 -6.50 33.99 11.23
C VAL A 184 -5.06 33.93 11.77
N ILE A 185 -4.60 34.92 12.54
CA ILE A 185 -3.20 34.98 12.99
C ILE A 185 -2.91 33.95 14.09
N ASN A 186 -3.81 33.81 15.07
CA ASN A 186 -3.66 32.80 16.14
C ASN A 186 -3.77 31.36 15.61
N TYR A 187 -4.54 31.14 14.53
CA TYR A 187 -4.64 29.83 13.87
C TYR A 187 -3.40 29.54 12.99
N ILE A 188 -2.81 30.56 12.35
CA ILE A 188 -1.57 30.43 11.57
C ILE A 188 -0.35 30.11 12.46
N GLU A 189 -0.26 30.66 13.68
CA GLU A 189 0.83 30.32 14.59
C GLU A 189 0.69 28.91 15.16
N MET A 190 -0.53 28.50 15.56
CA MET A 190 -0.80 27.13 16.01
C MET A 190 -0.55 26.10 14.87
N THR A 191 -0.87 26.46 13.63
CA THR A 191 -0.57 25.63 12.47
C THR A 191 0.89 25.70 12.05
N ARG A 192 1.68 26.75 12.30
CA ARG A 192 3.12 26.75 11.95
C ARG A 192 3.90 25.69 12.74
N ASP A 193 3.65 25.56 14.04
CA ASP A 193 4.28 24.51 14.86
C ASP A 193 3.75 23.12 14.50
N THR A 194 2.46 23.01 14.15
CA THR A 194 1.87 21.73 13.71
C THR A 194 2.28 21.35 12.27
N LEU A 195 2.45 22.32 11.37
CA LEU A 195 2.85 22.15 9.95
C LEU A 195 4.35 21.91 9.78
N LEU A 196 5.19 22.46 10.66
CA LEU A 196 6.61 22.08 10.74
C LEU A 196 6.77 20.63 11.21
N THR A 197 5.82 20.15 12.02
CA THR A 197 5.78 18.75 12.49
C THR A 197 5.16 17.79 11.45
N LEU A 198 4.25 18.26 10.58
CA LEU A 198 3.50 17.44 9.61
C LEU A 198 4.02 17.47 8.15
N ARG A 199 5.12 18.17 7.87
CA ARG A 199 5.79 18.16 6.55
C ARG A 199 6.79 17.01 6.37
N TRP A 200 6.75 16.02 7.24
CA TRP A 200 7.53 14.80 7.07
C TRP A 200 6.59 13.70 6.58
N LYS A 201 7.03 12.93 5.57
CA LYS A 201 6.55 11.55 5.41
C LYS A 201 6.57 10.95 6.81
N GLN A 202 5.42 10.51 7.32
CA GLN A 202 5.42 9.84 8.61
C GLN A 202 6.17 8.54 8.38
N ILE A 203 7.38 8.51 8.94
CA ILE A 203 8.31 7.40 8.89
C ILE A 203 8.23 6.78 10.27
N SER A 204 7.71 5.57 10.34
CA SER A 204 7.64 4.80 11.57
C SER A 204 8.52 3.58 11.40
N ILE A 205 9.42 3.34 12.35
CA ILE A 205 10.01 2.03 12.58
C ILE A 205 9.08 1.33 13.57
N VAL A 206 8.46 0.23 13.14
CA VAL A 206 7.54 -0.56 13.97
C VAL A 206 8.24 -1.87 14.34
N ARG A 207 8.12 -2.25 15.61
CA ARG A 207 8.48 -3.55 16.19
C ARG A 207 7.24 -4.24 16.70
#